data_AF-A0A7S0LFI8-F1
#
_entry.id   AF-A0A7S0LFI8-F1
#
_cell.length_a   1.000
_cell.length_b   1.000
_cell.length_c   1.000
_cell.angle_alpha   90.00
_cell.angle_beta   90.00
_cell.angle_gamma   90.00
#
_symmetry.space_group_name_H-M   'P 1'
#
loop_
_entity.id
_entity.type
_entity.pdbx_description
1 polymer ?
#
loop_
_entity_poly.entity_id
_entity_poly.type
_entity_poly.pdbx_seq_one_letter_code
_entity_poly.pdbx_strand_id
1 'polypeptide(L)'
;GSEAEDEAQRQPLALTHAVFSKKGEHKLHANEDRYTLVPALADELRKRHDDPNAAASAAGPPGSRQPSSAFFGVYDGHGGSECSTLASVRLHLLLPADQEVWRLDPRKALVEAHAKTEAELRVQYAASGDKSGACALTVLARGHRLFVGCLGDSRALVIR
;
A
#
# COMPACT_ATOMS: atom_id res chain seq x y z
N GLY A 1 17.78 -4.65 14.38
CA GLY A 1 16.39 -4.97 14.05
C GLY A 1 16.20 -5.15 12.55
N SER A 2 17.02 -5.98 11.92
CA SER A 2 16.89 -6.33 10.49
C SER A 2 15.94 -7.51 10.34
N GLU A 3 15.37 -7.74 9.16
CA GLU A 3 14.52 -8.91 8.88
C GLU A 3 15.23 -10.26 9.14
N ALA A 4 16.57 -10.25 9.23
CA ALA A 4 17.37 -11.43 9.52
C ALA A 4 17.33 -11.86 11.00
N GLU A 5 17.06 -10.95 11.94
CA GLU A 5 17.08 -11.25 13.38
C GLU A 5 15.80 -11.95 13.87
N ASP A 6 14.72 -11.96 13.08
CA ASP A 6 13.38 -12.44 13.50
C ASP A 6 12.94 -13.75 12.82
N GLU A 7 13.90 -14.63 12.53
CA GLU A 7 13.65 -15.94 11.93
C GLU A 7 12.72 -16.83 12.80
N ALA A 8 12.73 -16.64 14.11
CA ALA A 8 11.86 -17.33 15.08
C ALA A 8 10.42 -16.76 15.17
N GLN A 9 10.16 -15.54 14.68
CA GLN A 9 8.86 -14.86 14.79
C GLN A 9 7.98 -15.02 13.53
N ARG A 10 8.35 -15.91 12.61
CA ARG A 10 7.66 -16.15 11.32
C ARG A 10 6.29 -16.84 11.43
N GLN A 11 5.63 -16.84 12.59
CA GLN A 11 4.24 -17.28 12.65
C GLN A 11 3.36 -16.24 11.94
N PRO A 12 2.57 -16.63 10.93
CA PRO A 12 1.66 -15.70 10.28
C PRO A 12 0.66 -15.17 11.31
N LEU A 13 0.52 -13.85 11.39
CA LEU A 13 -0.57 -13.28 12.16
C LEU A 13 -1.87 -13.57 11.41
N ALA A 14 -2.80 -14.26 12.08
CA ALA A 14 -4.17 -14.35 11.61
C ALA A 14 -4.80 -12.96 11.76
N LEU A 15 -4.95 -12.27 10.63
CA LEU A 15 -5.50 -10.94 10.62
C LEU A 15 -6.98 -11.00 10.22
N THR A 16 -7.85 -10.47 11.07
CA THR A 16 -9.26 -10.20 10.75
C THR A 16 -9.38 -8.75 10.34
N HIS A 17 -10.09 -8.48 9.25
CA HIS A 17 -10.21 -7.14 8.70
C HIS A 17 -11.66 -6.88 8.31
N ALA A 18 -12.03 -5.61 8.40
CA ALA A 18 -13.26 -5.09 7.87
C ALA A 18 -12.98 -3.71 7.29
N VAL A 19 -13.80 -3.31 6.33
CA VAL A 19 -13.72 -1.99 5.74
C VAL A 19 -15.12 -1.47 5.47
N PHE A 20 -15.29 -0.18 5.68
CA PHE A 20 -16.53 0.51 5.44
C PHE A 20 -16.22 1.90 4.90
N SER A 21 -16.84 2.27 3.80
CA SER A 21 -16.79 3.62 3.23
C SER A 21 -18.19 3.98 2.76
N LYS A 22 -18.64 5.19 3.07
CA LYS A 22 -19.98 5.66 2.75
C LYS A 22 -19.95 7.16 2.48
N LYS A 23 -20.70 7.58 1.44
CA LYS A 23 -21.06 8.99 1.27
C LYS A 23 -21.90 9.44 2.49
N GLY A 24 -21.34 10.29 3.34
CA GLY A 24 -22.06 10.91 4.45
C GLY A 24 -23.16 11.87 3.97
N GLU A 25 -23.55 12.83 4.81
CA GLU A 25 -24.60 13.81 4.47
C GLU A 25 -24.14 14.92 3.52
N HIS A 26 -22.92 14.81 2.98
CA HIS A 26 -22.34 15.85 2.13
C HIS A 26 -23.15 15.99 0.83
N LYS A 27 -23.82 17.14 0.69
CA LYS A 27 -24.80 17.39 -0.38
C LYS A 27 -24.17 17.75 -1.72
N LEU A 28 -22.96 18.30 -1.71
CA LEU A 28 -22.35 18.94 -2.87
C LEU A 28 -21.39 18.04 -3.67
N HIS A 29 -20.80 17.04 -3.03
CA HIS A 29 -19.73 16.22 -3.64
C HIS A 29 -20.08 14.73 -3.56
N ALA A 30 -19.53 13.94 -4.48
CA ALA A 30 -19.65 12.49 -4.46
C ALA A 30 -18.81 11.90 -3.31
N ASN A 31 -18.89 10.59 -3.09
CA ASN A 31 -17.91 9.93 -2.22
C ASN A 31 -16.58 9.79 -2.95
N GLU A 32 -15.63 10.64 -2.57
CA GLU A 32 -14.29 10.65 -3.13
C GLU A 32 -13.34 9.72 -2.35
N ASP A 33 -13.80 9.16 -1.22
CA ASP A 33 -13.05 8.21 -0.42
C ASP A 33 -12.79 6.91 -1.17
N ARG A 34 -11.57 6.40 -1.03
CA ARG A 34 -11.18 5.06 -1.50
C ARG A 34 -10.44 4.33 -0.40
N TYR A 35 -10.36 3.01 -0.55
CA TYR A 35 -9.59 2.17 0.36
C TYR A 35 -8.92 1.04 -0.41
N THR A 36 -7.88 0.47 0.19
CA THR A 36 -7.22 -0.74 -0.26
C THR A 36 -7.25 -1.77 0.86
N LEU A 37 -7.66 -2.99 0.54
CA LEU A 37 -7.68 -4.12 1.45
C LEU A 37 -7.01 -5.30 0.76
N VAL A 38 -5.72 -5.52 1.05
CA VAL A 38 -4.93 -6.62 0.46
C VAL A 38 -4.35 -7.48 1.59
N PRO A 39 -5.10 -8.48 2.09
CA PRO A 39 -4.64 -9.35 3.19
C PRO A 39 -3.48 -10.27 2.83
N ALA A 40 -3.27 -10.55 1.54
CA ALA A 40 -2.19 -11.39 1.02
C ALA A 40 -1.42 -10.64 -0.07
N LEU A 41 -0.57 -9.70 0.35
CA LEU A 41 0.14 -8.80 -0.57
C LEU A 41 1.01 -9.54 -1.57
N ALA A 42 1.66 -10.64 -1.14
CA ALA A 42 2.48 -11.46 -2.04
C ALA A 42 1.69 -12.10 -3.19
N ASP A 43 0.42 -12.47 -2.97
CA ASP A 43 -0.44 -12.99 -4.04
C ASP A 43 -0.83 -11.87 -5.01
N GLU A 44 -1.14 -10.69 -4.48
CA GLU A 44 -1.54 -9.54 -5.28
C GLU A 44 -0.41 -9.04 -6.20
N LEU A 45 0.81 -8.97 -5.65
CA LEU A 45 2.00 -8.61 -6.44
C LEU A 45 2.28 -9.64 -7.55
N ARG A 46 2.00 -10.93 -7.32
CA ARG A 46 2.15 -11.98 -8.34
C ARG A 46 1.15 -11.87 -9.48
N LYS A 47 -0.11 -11.50 -9.20
CA LYS A 47 -1.15 -11.38 -10.24
C LYS A 47 -0.84 -10.29 -11.29
N ARG A 48 -0.05 -9.28 -10.93
CA ARG A 48 0.38 -8.22 -11.85
C ARG A 48 1.52 -8.65 -12.77
N HIS A 49 2.16 -9.80 -12.50
CA HIS A 49 3.36 -10.25 -13.19
C HIS A 49 3.06 -11.26 -14.32
N ASP A 50 2.76 -10.73 -15.51
CA ASP A 50 3.19 -11.37 -16.78
C ASP A 50 4.69 -11.13 -17.07
N ASP A 51 5.41 -10.45 -16.15
CA ASP A 51 6.85 -10.22 -16.20
C ASP A 51 7.60 -11.28 -15.37
N PRO A 52 8.50 -12.08 -15.97
CA PRO A 52 9.20 -13.18 -15.30
C PRO A 52 10.10 -12.75 -14.14
N ASN A 53 10.41 -11.46 -13.97
CA ASN A 53 11.38 -11.00 -12.97
C ASN A 53 10.83 -10.74 -11.55
N ALA A 54 9.51 -10.59 -11.33
CA ALA A 54 8.97 -10.53 -9.95
C ALA A 54 8.17 -11.76 -9.48
N ALA A 55 7.93 -12.73 -10.36
CA ALA A 55 7.61 -14.08 -9.89
C ALA A 55 8.75 -14.64 -9.01
N ALA A 56 9.99 -14.26 -9.29
CA ALA A 56 11.19 -14.64 -8.54
C ALA A 56 11.33 -13.96 -7.16
N SER A 57 10.53 -12.93 -6.82
CA SER A 57 10.63 -12.23 -5.52
C SER A 57 9.58 -12.67 -4.49
N ALA A 58 8.47 -13.27 -4.95
CA ALA A 58 7.48 -13.88 -4.06
C ALA A 58 7.98 -15.21 -3.47
N ALA A 59 8.82 -15.93 -4.22
CA ALA A 59 9.59 -17.07 -3.73
C ALA A 59 11.00 -16.58 -3.43
N GLY A 60 11.33 -16.28 -2.17
CA GLY A 60 12.72 -16.08 -1.78
C GLY A 60 13.59 -17.32 -2.11
N PRO A 61 14.92 -17.26 -1.96
CA PRO A 61 15.80 -18.42 -2.13
C PRO A 61 15.23 -19.66 -1.41
N PRO A 62 15.46 -20.90 -1.92
CA PRO A 62 14.94 -22.13 -1.33
C PRO A 62 15.26 -22.18 0.17
N GLY A 63 14.23 -22.16 1.02
CA GLY A 63 14.37 -22.13 2.49
C GLY A 63 14.14 -20.75 3.15
N SER A 64 14.11 -19.65 2.39
CA SER A 64 13.73 -18.33 2.91
C SER A 64 12.23 -18.09 2.71
N ARG A 65 11.48 -18.17 3.81
CA ARG A 65 10.06 -17.80 3.78
C ARG A 65 9.97 -16.27 3.93
N GLN A 66 9.64 -15.57 2.83
CA GLN A 66 9.26 -14.16 2.90
C GLN A 66 8.21 -13.98 4.01
N PRO A 67 8.35 -12.97 4.89
CA PRO A 67 7.39 -12.76 5.96
C PRO A 67 6.00 -12.51 5.36
N SER A 68 4.96 -13.09 5.98
CA SER A 68 3.58 -12.84 5.59
C SER A 68 3.32 -11.34 5.61
N SER A 69 2.76 -10.80 4.53
CA SER A 69 2.50 -9.36 4.41
C SER A 69 1.09 -9.06 3.92
N ALA A 70 0.53 -7.99 4.48
CA ALA A 70 -0.76 -7.44 4.11
C ALA A 70 -0.64 -5.91 4.00
N PHE A 71 -1.43 -5.33 3.10
CA PHE A 71 -1.46 -3.91 2.87
C PHE A 71 -2.87 -3.36 3.00
N PHE A 72 -2.98 -2.23 3.72
CA PHE A 72 -4.21 -1.50 3.90
C PHE A 72 -3.99 -0.04 3.54
N GLY A 73 -4.99 0.58 2.93
CA GLY A 73 -4.96 1.98 2.55
C GLY A 73 -6.31 2.64 2.79
N VAL A 74 -6.30 3.89 3.24
CA VAL A 74 -7.46 4.79 3.27
C VAL A 74 -7.02 6.07 2.57
N TYR A 75 -7.86 6.53 1.63
CA TYR A 75 -7.59 7.68 0.80
C TYR A 75 -8.80 8.60 0.83
N ASP A 76 -8.66 9.76 1.45
CA ASP A 76 -9.69 10.81 1.52
C ASP A 76 -9.47 11.76 0.35
N GLY A 77 -10.31 11.64 -0.69
CA GLY A 77 -10.20 12.41 -1.92
C GLY A 77 -10.85 13.80 -1.79
N HIS A 78 -10.28 14.79 -2.45
CA HIS A 78 -10.84 16.13 -2.52
C HIS A 78 -10.63 16.76 -3.91
N GLY A 79 -11.64 17.49 -4.38
CA GLY A 79 -11.60 18.13 -5.69
C GLY A 79 -11.74 17.14 -6.85
N GLY A 80 -12.26 15.94 -6.57
CA GLY A 80 -12.41 14.82 -7.50
C GLY A 80 -11.85 13.53 -6.93
N SER A 81 -12.19 12.40 -7.54
CA SER A 81 -11.78 11.07 -7.04
C SER A 81 -10.61 10.44 -7.78
N GLU A 82 -10.00 11.12 -8.76
CA GLU A 82 -8.94 10.51 -9.59
C GLU A 82 -7.70 10.19 -8.75
N CYS A 83 -7.27 11.13 -7.89
CA CYS A 83 -6.12 10.93 -7.01
C CYS A 83 -6.31 9.74 -6.06
N SER A 84 -7.42 9.71 -5.32
CA SER A 84 -7.75 8.64 -4.38
C SER A 84 -7.95 7.31 -5.09
N THR A 85 -8.56 7.32 -6.28
CA THR A 85 -8.78 6.11 -7.08
C THR A 85 -7.46 5.51 -7.55
N LEU A 86 -6.58 6.30 -8.16
CA LEU A 86 -5.28 5.81 -8.61
C LEU A 86 -4.43 5.31 -7.45
N ALA A 87 -4.35 6.07 -6.35
CA ALA A 87 -3.59 5.68 -5.17
C ALA A 87 -4.07 4.32 -4.61
N SER A 88 -5.39 4.10 -4.56
CA SER A 88 -5.98 2.86 -4.04
C SER A 88 -5.66 1.61 -4.88
N VAL A 89 -5.45 1.77 -6.19
CA VAL A 89 -5.17 0.64 -7.09
C VAL A 89 -3.69 0.50 -7.45
N ARG A 90 -2.87 1.56 -7.32
CA ARG A 90 -1.45 1.55 -7.73
C ARG A 90 -0.46 1.47 -6.59
N LEU A 91 -0.65 2.20 -5.49
CA LEU A 91 0.42 2.47 -4.52
C LEU A 91 1.07 1.19 -3.98
N HIS A 92 0.25 0.23 -3.54
CA HIS A 92 0.73 -1.04 -2.99
C HIS A 92 1.49 -1.91 -3.99
N LEU A 93 1.24 -1.73 -5.30
CA LEU A 93 1.95 -2.44 -6.37
C LEU A 93 3.33 -1.84 -6.65
N LEU A 94 3.61 -0.64 -6.15
CA LEU A 94 4.89 0.06 -6.32
C LEU A 94 5.85 -0.16 -5.14
N LEU A 95 5.41 -0.85 -4.08
CA LEU A 95 6.25 -1.22 -2.94
C LEU A 95 7.53 -1.99 -3.33
N PRO A 96 7.49 -3.00 -4.22
CA PRO A 96 8.69 -3.74 -4.62
C PRO A 96 9.44 -3.08 -5.79
N ALA A 97 9.25 -1.79 -6.05
CA ALA A 97 9.85 -1.14 -7.21
C ALA A 97 11.38 -0.97 -7.12
N ASP A 98 11.95 -1.04 -5.91
CA ASP A 98 13.35 -1.36 -5.66
C ASP A 98 13.38 -2.62 -4.78
N GLN A 99 13.89 -3.71 -5.31
CA GLN A 99 13.85 -5.02 -4.64
C GLN A 99 14.73 -5.08 -3.39
N GLU A 100 15.88 -4.39 -3.42
CA GLU A 100 16.79 -4.37 -2.28
C GLU A 100 16.18 -3.56 -1.14
N VAL A 101 15.65 -2.37 -1.46
CA VAL A 101 14.95 -1.52 -0.50
C VAL A 101 13.69 -2.21 0.05
N TRP A 102 12.88 -2.85 -0.81
CA TRP A 102 11.71 -3.61 -0.38
C TRP A 102 12.06 -4.70 0.62
N ARG A 103 13.20 -5.37 0.44
CA ARG A 103 13.64 -6.44 1.34
C ARG A 103 14.25 -5.89 2.63
N LEU A 104 15.09 -4.86 2.55
CA LEU A 104 15.92 -4.41 3.67
C LEU A 104 15.32 -3.27 4.48
N ASP A 105 14.53 -2.40 3.84
CA ASP A 105 13.93 -1.22 4.46
C ASP A 105 12.48 -1.00 3.98
N PRO A 106 11.51 -1.73 4.54
CA PRO A 106 10.09 -1.56 4.21
C PRO A 106 9.55 -0.14 4.43
N ARG A 107 10.18 0.67 5.31
CA ARG A 107 9.77 2.07 5.51
C ARG A 107 10.16 2.91 4.31
N LYS A 108 11.40 2.78 3.83
CA LYS A 108 11.87 3.47 2.64
C LYS A 108 11.09 3.00 1.40
N ALA A 109 10.80 1.71 1.28
CA ALA A 109 9.95 1.19 0.21
C ALA A 109 8.56 1.84 0.20
N LEU A 110 7.95 2.05 1.38
CA LEU A 110 6.67 2.74 1.49
C LEU A 110 6.78 4.21 1.04
N VAL A 111 7.82 4.93 1.44
CA VAL A 111 8.07 6.32 1.01
C VAL A 111 8.25 6.40 -0.51
N GLU A 112 9.06 5.50 -1.08
CA GLU A 112 9.29 5.43 -2.52
C GLU A 112 8.01 5.09 -3.30
N ALA A 113 7.16 4.21 -2.77
CA ALA A 113 5.88 3.88 -3.37
C ALA A 113 4.95 5.10 -3.44
N HIS A 114 4.88 5.92 -2.38
CA HIS A 114 4.11 7.17 -2.41
C HIS A 114 4.69 8.15 -3.46
N ALA A 115 6.01 8.33 -3.47
CA ALA A 115 6.68 9.23 -4.42
C ALA A 115 6.46 8.80 -5.89
N LYS A 116 6.53 7.49 -6.17
CA LYS A 116 6.24 6.93 -7.50
C LYS A 116 4.76 7.08 -7.86
N THR A 117 3.84 6.85 -6.94
CA THR A 117 2.40 7.09 -7.14
C THR A 117 2.12 8.56 -7.54
N GLU A 118 2.72 9.51 -6.81
CA GLU A 118 2.62 10.94 -7.10
C GLU A 118 3.21 11.31 -8.47
N ALA A 119 4.33 10.68 -8.86
CA ALA A 119 4.91 10.87 -10.18
C ALA A 119 4.00 10.34 -11.30
N GLU A 120 3.38 9.17 -11.12
CA GLU A 120 2.40 8.62 -12.07
C GLU A 120 1.17 9.54 -12.20
N LEU A 121 0.63 10.04 -11.08
CA LEU A 121 -0.46 11.02 -11.08
C LEU A 121 -0.11 12.27 -11.87
N ARG A 122 1.08 12.83 -11.65
CA ARG A 122 1.53 14.04 -12.37
C ARG A 122 1.58 13.84 -13.88
N VAL A 123 2.02 12.67 -14.34
CA VAL A 123 2.01 12.32 -15.78
C VAL A 123 0.59 12.21 -16.30
N GLN A 124 -0.31 11.54 -15.57
CA GLN A 124 -1.72 11.43 -15.96
C GLN A 124 -2.41 12.80 -16.02
N TYR A 125 -2.15 13.67 -15.04
CA TYR A 125 -2.77 14.99 -14.93
C TYR A 125 -2.28 15.97 -15.98
N ALA A 126 -1.03 15.83 -16.44
CA ALA A 126 -0.54 16.58 -17.59
C ALA A 126 -1.39 16.34 -18.85
N ALA A 127 -2.00 15.15 -18.99
CA ALA A 127 -2.87 14.81 -20.10
C ALA A 127 -4.35 15.14 -19.84
N SER A 128 -4.87 14.87 -18.63
CA SER A 128 -6.29 15.05 -18.31
C SER A 128 -6.67 16.46 -17.85
N GLY A 129 -5.72 17.24 -17.33
CA GLY A 129 -5.97 18.52 -16.67
C GLY A 129 -6.63 18.40 -15.29
N ASP A 130 -6.69 17.20 -14.72
CA ASP A 130 -7.25 16.93 -13.38
C ASP A 130 -6.41 17.64 -12.28
N LYS A 131 -7.09 18.00 -11.19
CA LYS A 131 -6.50 18.73 -10.05
C LYS A 131 -6.96 18.17 -8.71
N SER A 132 -7.54 16.97 -8.71
CA SER A 132 -7.95 16.31 -7.48
C SER A 132 -6.73 15.94 -6.64
N GLY A 133 -6.91 15.94 -5.34
CA GLY A 133 -5.93 15.49 -4.37
C GLY A 133 -6.51 14.40 -3.49
N ALA A 134 -5.65 13.79 -2.70
CA ALA A 134 -6.09 12.86 -1.66
C ALA A 134 -5.13 12.87 -0.48
N CYS A 135 -5.68 12.74 0.73
CA CYS A 135 -4.90 12.22 1.85
C CYS A 135 -4.63 10.73 1.61
N ALA A 136 -3.53 10.21 2.15
CA ALA A 136 -3.17 8.81 2.04
C ALA A 136 -2.66 8.29 3.39
N LEU A 137 -3.43 7.40 4.00
CA LEU A 137 -3.02 6.63 5.17
C LEU A 137 -2.83 5.18 4.74
N THR A 138 -1.62 4.66 4.91
CA THR A 138 -1.25 3.32 4.49
C THR A 138 -0.65 2.53 5.64
N VAL A 139 -0.97 1.24 5.71
CA VAL A 139 -0.45 0.32 6.71
C VAL A 139 0.05 -0.93 6.00
N LEU A 140 1.35 -1.18 6.11
CA LEU A 140 1.99 -2.43 5.73
C LEU A 140 2.18 -3.28 6.99
N ALA A 141 1.42 -4.35 7.11
CA ALA A 141 1.67 -5.41 8.08
C ALA A 141 2.65 -6.40 7.45
N ARG A 142 3.79 -6.66 8.10
CA ARG A 142 4.81 -7.60 7.59
C ARG A 142 5.44 -8.35 8.76
N GLY A 143 5.24 -9.67 8.80
CA GLY A 143 5.55 -10.46 9.99
C GLY A 143 4.75 -9.96 11.20
N HIS A 144 5.42 -9.56 12.28
CA HIS A 144 4.81 -8.98 13.49
C HIS A 144 4.97 -7.45 13.58
N ARG A 145 5.36 -6.80 12.47
CA ARG A 145 5.59 -5.36 12.42
C ARG A 145 4.53 -4.66 11.60
N LEU A 146 4.16 -3.46 12.04
CA LEU A 146 3.33 -2.52 11.30
C LEU A 146 4.19 -1.34 10.86
N PHE A 147 4.13 -1.01 9.58
CA PHE A 147 4.74 0.19 9.00
C PHE A 147 3.61 1.09 8.51
N VAL A 148 3.54 2.30 9.05
CA VAL A 148 2.47 3.25 8.76
C VAL A 148 3.02 4.44 8.00
N GLY A 149 2.41 4.77 6.86
CA GLY A 149 2.67 5.98 6.08
C GLY A 149 1.44 6.88 6.12
N CYS A 150 1.63 8.17 6.42
CA CYS A 150 0.55 9.13 6.51
C CYS A 150 0.93 10.41 5.76
N LEU A 151 0.12 10.78 4.77
CA LEU A 151 0.19 12.03 4.03
C LEU A 151 -1.18 12.71 4.13
N GLY A 152 -1.23 13.92 4.69
CA GLY A 152 -2.47 14.63 4.97
C GLY A 152 -2.94 14.42 6.42
N ASP A 153 -4.26 14.48 6.63
CA ASP A 153 -4.92 14.57 7.94
C ASP A 153 -5.75 13.34 8.34
N SER A 154 -5.75 12.29 7.51
CA SER A 154 -6.20 10.94 7.90
C SER A 154 -5.37 10.39 9.09
N ARG A 155 -5.93 9.50 9.90
CA ARG A 155 -5.27 9.01 11.13
C ARG A 155 -5.42 7.51 11.34
N ALA A 156 -4.33 6.87 11.78
CA ALA A 156 -4.33 5.50 12.30
C ALA A 156 -4.23 5.52 13.83
N LEU A 157 -4.92 4.58 14.48
CA LEU A 157 -4.80 4.33 15.91
C LEU A 157 -4.42 2.87 16.13
N VAL A 158 -3.48 2.64 17.04
CA VAL A 158 -3.12 1.29 17.52
C VAL A 158 -3.57 1.19 18.96
N ILE A 159 -4.39 0.18 19.25
CA ILE A 159 -4.86 -0.14 20.59
C ILE A 159 -4.17 -1.45 20.97
N ARG A 160 -3.46 -1.45 22.10
CA ARG A 160 -2.71 -2.60 22.60
C ARG A 160 -3.08 -2.86 24.05
#